data_AF-A0A060Q004-F1
#
_entry.id   AF-A0A060Q004-F1
#
_cell.length_a   1.000
_cell.length_b   1.000
_cell.length_c   1.000
_cell.angle_alpha   90.00
_cell.angle_beta   90.00
_cell.angle_gamma   90.00
#
_symmetry.space_group_name_H-M   'P 1'
#
loop_
_entity.id
_entity.type
_entity.pdbx_description
1 polymer ?
#
loop_
_entity_poly.entity_id
_entity_poly.type
_entity_poly.pdbx_seq_one_letter_code
_entity_poly.pdbx_strand_id
1 'polypeptide(L)'
;MDLESAREVKIPKARYKDPEKQKEDVREIPPFEILASSSCSLAIVLENDVKKEFLRQIKESALKHQGKRPLYLIIKDKDKQFKIQSDLMVNEKIKDDFKGLEWRDLA
;
A
#
# COMPACT_ATOMS: atom_id res chain seq x y z
N MET A 1 -30.21 47.07 9.49
CA MET A 1 -29.43 47.75 10.54
C MET A 1 -30.03 47.22 11.83
N ASP A 2 -29.30 46.53 12.72
CA ASP A 2 -28.14 47.07 13.46
C ASP A 2 -27.14 45.97 13.86
N LEU A 3 -25.87 46.37 13.99
CA LEU A 3 -24.69 45.52 14.15
C LEU A 3 -23.91 45.93 15.40
N GLU A 4 -24.49 45.90 16.60
CA GLU A 4 -23.80 46.44 17.79
C GLU A 4 -24.31 45.84 19.11
N SER A 5 -23.84 44.64 19.49
CA SER A 5 -23.66 44.19 20.90
C SER A 5 -23.47 42.67 21.01
N ALA A 6 -22.24 42.19 20.89
CA ALA A 6 -21.81 40.97 21.59
C ALA A 6 -20.30 41.05 21.82
N ARG A 7 -19.91 41.98 22.68
CA ARG A 7 -18.56 42.06 23.25
C ARG A 7 -18.29 40.84 24.13
N GLU A 8 -17.06 40.33 24.02
CA GLU A 8 -16.29 39.64 25.06
C GLU A 8 -17.01 38.59 25.91
N VAL A 9 -16.87 37.31 25.53
CA VAL A 9 -16.90 36.23 26.51
C VAL A 9 -15.51 35.62 26.61
N LYS A 10 -14.76 36.11 27.59
CA LYS A 10 -13.54 35.48 28.11
C LYS A 10 -13.95 34.14 28.70
N ILE A 11 -13.52 33.03 28.10
CA ILE A 11 -13.66 31.70 28.72
C ILE A 11 -12.32 31.36 29.39
N PRO A 12 -12.20 31.48 30.72
CA PRO A 12 -11.01 31.08 31.45
C PRO A 12 -10.85 29.55 31.53
N LYS A 13 -9.58 29.12 31.59
CA LYS A 13 -9.13 27.74 31.63
C LYS A 13 -9.65 26.97 32.85
N ALA A 14 -10.17 25.76 32.64
CA ALA A 14 -10.14 24.69 33.63
C ALA A 14 -9.95 23.33 32.94
N ARG A 15 -9.12 22.53 33.59
CA ARG A 15 -8.41 21.33 33.14
C ARG A 15 -9.29 20.10 33.37
N TYR A 16 -9.54 19.30 32.34
CA TYR A 16 -9.89 17.88 32.52
C TYR A 16 -8.94 17.01 31.71
N LYS A 17 -8.52 15.94 32.38
CA LYS A 17 -7.41 15.04 32.11
C LYS A 17 -7.87 13.95 31.14
N ASP A 18 -7.00 13.62 30.18
CA ASP A 18 -7.13 12.57 29.15
C ASP A 18 -7.58 11.20 29.73
N PRO A 19 -8.18 10.31 28.90
CA PRO A 19 -7.32 9.42 28.10
C PRO A 19 -7.85 9.10 26.69
N GLU A 20 -6.90 9.00 25.76
CA GLU A 20 -6.83 7.95 24.74
C GLU A 20 -8.08 7.71 23.86
N LYS A 21 -8.12 8.35 22.68
CA LYS A 21 -8.46 7.62 21.45
C LYS A 21 -8.08 8.39 20.19
N GLN A 22 -7.12 7.81 19.49
CA GLN A 22 -7.01 7.80 18.02
C GLN A 22 -6.82 9.16 17.38
N LYS A 23 -5.59 9.65 17.52
CA LYS A 23 -4.90 10.30 16.41
C LYS A 23 -4.84 9.28 15.27
N GLU A 24 -5.81 9.32 14.37
CA GLU A 24 -5.63 8.77 13.04
C GLU A 24 -4.62 9.69 12.36
N ASP A 25 -3.34 9.36 12.56
CA ASP A 25 -2.24 9.89 11.77
C ASP A 25 -2.56 9.51 10.32
N VAL A 26 -3.17 10.44 9.58
CA VAL A 26 -3.12 10.47 8.13
C VAL A 26 -1.65 10.63 7.79
N ARG A 27 -0.94 9.51 7.74
CA ARG A 27 0.42 9.47 7.23
C ARG A 27 0.30 9.74 5.74
N GLU A 28 0.62 10.97 5.36
CA GLU A 28 1.02 11.30 4.01
C GLU A 28 2.08 10.26 3.59
N ILE A 29 1.73 9.42 2.62
CA ILE A 29 2.63 8.41 2.10
C ILE A 29 3.75 9.20 1.42
N PRO A 30 5.00 9.16 1.91
CA PRO A 30 6.09 9.86 1.23
C PRO A 30 6.19 9.33 -0.21
N PRO A 31 6.60 10.18 -1.18
CA PRO A 31 6.88 9.70 -2.53
C PRO A 31 7.87 8.55 -2.39
N PHE A 32 7.45 7.37 -2.83
CA PHE A 32 8.16 6.11 -2.66
C PHE A 32 9.63 6.30 -3.05
N GLU A 33 10.52 6.35 -2.05
CA GLU A 33 11.95 6.42 -2.31
C GLU A 33 12.32 5.14 -3.05
N ILE A 34 12.66 5.29 -4.33
CA ILE A 34 13.23 4.26 -5.16
C ILE A 34 14.61 3.97 -4.56
N LEU A 35 14.62 3.12 -3.53
CA LEU A 35 15.83 2.46 -3.07
C LEU A 35 16.25 1.55 -4.22
N ALA A 36 17.06 2.12 -5.12
CA ALA A 36 17.87 1.43 -6.11
C ALA A 36 18.87 0.52 -5.37
N SER A 37 18.37 -0.52 -4.73
CA SER A 37 19.15 -1.70 -4.42
C SER A 37 19.11 -2.53 -5.69
N SER A 38 20.27 -2.94 -6.21
CA SER A 38 20.46 -3.78 -7.41
C SER A 38 19.81 -5.18 -7.32
N SER A 39 18.81 -5.36 -6.47
CA SER A 39 17.92 -6.51 -6.42
C SER A 39 16.82 -6.34 -7.47
N CYS A 40 16.98 -7.01 -8.61
CA CYS A 40 15.96 -7.03 -9.66
C CYS A 40 14.59 -7.37 -9.08
N SER A 41 13.65 -6.47 -9.29
CA SER A 41 12.30 -6.53 -8.71
C SER A 41 11.48 -7.58 -9.44
N LEU A 42 10.56 -8.25 -8.74
CA LEU A 42 9.78 -9.32 -9.32
C LEU A 42 8.35 -8.86 -9.55
N ALA A 43 7.86 -8.94 -10.78
CA ALA A 43 6.50 -8.58 -11.12
C ALA A 43 5.71 -9.79 -11.60
N ILE A 44 4.48 -9.93 -11.13
CA ILE A 44 3.52 -10.92 -11.59
C ILE A 44 2.48 -10.26 -12.47
N VAL A 45 2.24 -10.83 -13.64
CA VAL A 45 1.29 -10.32 -14.61
C VAL A 45 -0.02 -11.07 -14.46
N LEU A 46 -1.08 -10.30 -14.26
CA LEU A 46 -2.43 -10.75 -13.98
C LEU A 46 -3.39 -10.14 -15.00
N GLU A 47 -4.42 -10.88 -15.37
CA GLU A 47 -5.54 -10.33 -16.14
C GLU A 47 -6.51 -9.59 -15.21
N ASN A 48 -7.30 -8.66 -15.75
CA ASN A 48 -8.29 -7.90 -14.97
C ASN A 48 -9.30 -8.80 -14.24
N ASP A 49 -9.61 -9.98 -14.78
CA ASP A 49 -10.57 -10.94 -14.21
C ASP A 49 -10.04 -11.68 -12.96
N VAL A 50 -8.88 -11.27 -12.42
CA VAL A 50 -8.33 -11.87 -11.21
C VAL A 50 -9.23 -11.65 -10.00
N LYS A 51 -9.70 -12.76 -9.44
CA LYS A 51 -10.52 -12.79 -8.24
C LYS A 51 -9.74 -12.31 -7.02
N LYS A 52 -10.42 -11.63 -6.09
CA LYS A 52 -9.84 -11.19 -4.80
C LYS A 52 -9.23 -12.32 -3.99
N GLU A 53 -9.82 -13.52 -4.05
CA GLU A 53 -9.28 -14.71 -3.39
C GLU A 53 -7.90 -15.10 -3.94
N PHE A 54 -7.68 -14.94 -5.24
CA PHE A 54 -6.41 -15.23 -5.87
C PHE A 54 -5.32 -14.24 -5.44
N LEU A 55 -5.65 -12.94 -5.36
CA LEU A 55 -4.74 -11.94 -4.79
C LEU A 55 -4.37 -12.26 -3.34
N ARG A 56 -5.32 -12.80 -2.56
CA ARG A 56 -5.05 -13.27 -1.20
C ARG A 56 -4.10 -14.46 -1.19
N GLN A 57 -4.26 -15.43 -2.10
CA GLN A 57 -3.33 -16.56 -2.24
C GLN A 57 -1.91 -16.11 -2.65
N ILE A 58 -1.80 -15.14 -3.56
CA ILE A 58 -0.51 -14.52 -3.93
C ILE A 58 0.12 -13.87 -2.71
N LYS A 59 -0.65 -13.11 -1.93
CA LYS A 59 -0.17 -12.50 -0.68
C LYS A 59 0.30 -13.55 0.32
N GLU A 60 -0.48 -14.60 0.57
CA GLU A 60 -0.10 -15.66 1.51
C GLU A 60 1.16 -16.41 1.05
N SER A 61 1.29 -16.67 -0.24
CA SER A 61 2.47 -17.30 -0.81
C SER A 61 3.69 -16.39 -0.80
N ALA A 62 3.52 -15.08 -1.03
CA ALA A 62 4.57 -14.09 -0.87
C ALA A 62 5.08 -13.99 0.57
N LEU A 63 4.17 -14.12 1.55
CA LEU A 63 4.53 -14.19 2.97
C LEU A 63 5.26 -15.49 3.35
N LYS A 64 5.01 -16.60 2.65
CA LYS A 64 5.76 -17.86 2.81
C LYS A 64 7.15 -17.78 2.18
N HIS A 65 7.25 -17.18 1.00
CA HIS A 65 8.48 -17.06 0.21
C HIS A 65 9.11 -15.69 0.35
N GLN A 66 9.29 -15.23 1.60
CA GLN A 66 9.92 -13.94 1.87
C GLN A 66 11.36 -13.90 1.37
N GLY A 67 11.75 -12.76 0.83
CA GLY A 67 13.07 -12.57 0.24
C GLY A 67 13.51 -11.12 0.26
N LYS A 68 14.39 -10.75 -0.68
CA LYS A 68 14.96 -9.40 -0.79
C LYS A 68 14.44 -8.62 -1.99
N ARG A 69 13.65 -9.26 -2.87
CA ARG A 69 13.16 -8.63 -4.10
C ARG A 69 11.75 -8.08 -3.87
N PRO A 70 11.48 -6.80 -4.14
CA PRO A 70 10.12 -6.27 -4.01
C PRO A 70 9.18 -6.93 -5.04
N LEU A 71 7.95 -7.21 -4.61
CA LEU A 71 6.90 -7.79 -5.45
C LEU A 71 6.02 -6.70 -6.08
N TYR A 72 5.83 -6.77 -7.39
CA TYR A 72 4.92 -5.93 -8.15
C TYR A 72 3.81 -6.78 -8.76
N LEU A 73 2.62 -6.22 -8.88
CA LEU A 73 1.50 -6.80 -9.63
C LEU A 73 1.23 -5.93 -10.85
N ILE A 74 1.20 -6.55 -12.02
CA ILE A 74 0.85 -5.90 -13.28
C ILE A 74 -0.52 -6.42 -13.69
N ILE A 75 -1.56 -5.62 -13.54
CA ILE A 75 -2.92 -5.98 -13.97
C ILE A 75 -3.14 -5.44 -15.38
N LYS A 76 -3.33 -6.34 -16.34
CA LYS A 76 -3.70 -6.04 -17.73
C LYS A 76 -5.21 -5.96 -17.83
N ASP A 77 -5.73 -4.80 -18.19
CA ASP A 77 -7.14 -4.52 -18.44
C ASP A 77 -7.35 -4.00 -19.85
N LYS A 78 -7.80 -4.86 -20.77
CA LYS A 78 -8.04 -4.55 -22.19
C LYS A 78 -6.83 -3.87 -22.86
N ASP A 79 -6.79 -2.53 -22.81
CA ASP A 79 -5.78 -1.67 -23.43
C ASP A 79 -4.86 -0.98 -22.41
N LYS A 80 -5.12 -1.18 -21.11
CA LYS A 80 -4.41 -0.55 -20.00
C LYS A 80 -3.65 -1.58 -19.20
N GLN A 81 -2.52 -1.16 -18.64
CA GLN A 81 -1.74 -1.94 -17.69
C GLN A 81 -1.54 -1.13 -16.43
N PHE A 82 -1.88 -1.71 -15.29
CA PHE A 82 -1.71 -1.10 -13.98
C PHE A 82 -0.58 -1.80 -13.26
N LYS A 83 0.48 -1.07 -12.93
CA LYS A 83 1.58 -1.58 -12.10
C LYS A 83 1.34 -1.14 -10.66
N ILE A 84 1.14 -2.12 -9.79
CA ILE A 84 0.91 -1.94 -8.36
C ILE A 84 2.13 -2.49 -7.64
N GLN A 85 2.76 -1.67 -6.82
CA GLN A 85 3.80 -2.16 -5.93
C GLN A 85 3.15 -2.75 -4.68
N SER A 86 3.53 -3.98 -4.30
CA SER A 86 3.21 -4.50 -2.97
C SER A 86 4.31 -4.14 -1.98
N ASP A 87 3.93 -4.00 -0.71
CA ASP A 87 4.86 -3.86 0.43
C ASP A 87 5.60 -5.17 0.77
N LEU A 88 5.41 -6.23 -0.02
CA LEU A 88 5.97 -7.56 0.22
C LEU A 88 7.29 -7.72 -0.53
N MET A 89 8.27 -8.30 0.16
CA MET A 89 9.53 -8.73 -0.43
C MET A 89 9.56 -10.24 -0.56
N VAL A 90 9.81 -10.73 -1.77
CA VAL A 90 9.75 -12.16 -2.13
C VAL A 90 11.08 -12.66 -2.67
N ASN A 91 11.19 -13.98 -2.75
CA ASN A 91 12.25 -14.67 -3.48
C ASN A 91 11.67 -15.34 -4.74
N GLU A 92 12.53 -15.70 -5.70
CA GLU A 92 12.16 -16.37 -6.96
C GLU A 92 11.42 -17.70 -6.78
N LYS A 93 11.50 -18.32 -5.59
CA LYS A 93 10.76 -19.53 -5.23
C LYS A 93 9.23 -19.35 -5.31
N ILE A 94 8.71 -18.13 -5.17
CA ILE A 94 7.28 -17.86 -5.35
C ILE A 94 6.81 -18.19 -6.78
N LYS A 95 7.71 -18.16 -7.77
CA LYS A 95 7.40 -18.58 -9.15
C LYS A 95 7.00 -20.06 -9.20
N ASP A 96 7.44 -20.87 -8.23
CA ASP A 96 7.11 -22.29 -8.17
C ASP A 96 5.65 -22.53 -7.78
N ASP A 97 5.11 -21.73 -6.85
CA ASP A 97 3.68 -21.75 -6.46
C ASP A 97 2.78 -21.23 -7.59
N PHE A 98 3.29 -20.35 -8.46
CA PHE A 98 2.53 -19.77 -9.57
C PHE A 98 3.22 -19.93 -10.92
N LYS A 99 3.60 -21.17 -11.26
CA LYS A 99 4.23 -21.50 -12.57
C LYS A 99 3.35 -21.18 -13.77
N GLY A 100 2.03 -21.14 -13.56
CA GLY A 100 1.05 -20.81 -14.61
C GLY A 100 0.89 -19.32 -14.89
N LEU A 101 1.54 -18.45 -14.12
CA LEU A 101 1.45 -17.00 -14.30
C LEU A 101 2.67 -16.45 -15.05
N GLU A 102 2.45 -15.35 -15.78
CA GLU A 102 3.54 -14.62 -16.41
C GLU A 102 4.29 -13.81 -15.35
N TRP A 103 5.59 -14.07 -15.24
CA TRP A 103 6.49 -13.33 -14.35
C TRP A 103 7.43 -12.44 -15.17
N ARG A 104 7.65 -11.22 -14.70
CA ARG A 104 8.52 -10.22 -15.31
C ARG A 104 9.57 -9.80 -14.29
N ASP A 105 10.84 -9.88 -14.64
CA ASP A 105 11.89 -9.21 -13.86
C ASP A 105 11.91 -7.73 -14.28
N LEU A 106 11.76 -6.84 -13.30
CA LEU A 106 11.90 -5.41 -13.47
C LEU A 106 13.33 -5.07 -13.00
N ALA A 107 14.25 -5.05 -13.96
CA ALA A 107 15.64 -4.68 -13.80
C ALA A 107 15.85 -3.17 -13.92
#